data_AF-A0A5N4E1P3-F1
#
_entry.id   AF-A0A5N4E1P3-F1
#
_cell.length_a   1.000
_cell.length_b   1.000
_cell.length_c   1.000
_cell.angle_alpha   90.00
_cell.angle_beta   90.00
_cell.angle_gamma   90.00
#
_symmetry.space_group_name_H-M   'P 1'
#
loop_
_entity.id
_entity.type
_entity.pdbx_description
1 polymer ?
#
loop_
_entity_poly.entity_id
_entity_poly.type
_entity_poly.pdbx_seq_one_letter_code
_entity_poly.pdbx_strand_id
1 'polypeptide(L)'
;MAAWLAGSRWGAAPAAARRDLLVSCRRWAGTSADTVYDVVVSGGGLVGAAMACALGYDTHFCDKKVLLLEAGPKKVLGKLPETYSNRVSSISPGSATLLSSFGAWDHICNMRYRAFRRMQVWDGCSEALIMFDKDNLDDMGYVVENDVVLHALTRQLEAVSDRVTVLYRSKAVGYTWPYPFSMADSSPWVHITLGVL
;
A
#
# COMPACT_ATOMS: atom_id res chain seq x y z
N MET A 1 13.46 -33.33 -25.25
CA MET A 1 13.75 -33.72 -26.65
C MET A 1 12.40 -33.81 -27.37
N ALA A 2 12.32 -33.17 -28.53
CA ALA A 2 11.14 -32.75 -29.31
C ALA A 2 10.09 -33.86 -29.61
N ALA A 3 8.77 -33.55 -29.56
CA ALA A 3 7.82 -33.35 -30.69
C ALA A 3 7.15 -34.67 -31.19
N TRP A 4 5.92 -34.79 -31.72
CA TRP A 4 4.82 -33.90 -32.17
C TRP A 4 3.53 -34.74 -32.48
N LEU A 5 2.41 -34.09 -32.88
CA LEU A 5 1.19 -34.56 -33.61
C LEU A 5 0.10 -35.35 -32.84
N ALA A 6 -1.22 -35.27 -33.10
CA ALA A 6 -2.14 -34.43 -33.89
C ALA A 6 -3.57 -34.96 -33.58
N GLY A 7 -4.64 -34.22 -33.94
CA GLY A 7 -5.96 -34.85 -34.04
C GLY A 7 -7.14 -33.89 -33.97
N SER A 8 -7.43 -33.18 -35.07
CA SER A 8 -8.70 -32.52 -35.29
C SER A 8 -9.78 -33.54 -35.64
N ARG A 9 -10.92 -33.48 -34.95
CA ARG A 9 -12.17 -34.14 -35.35
C ARG A 9 -13.35 -33.27 -34.93
N TRP A 10 -14.04 -32.70 -35.91
CA TRP A 10 -15.35 -32.09 -35.72
C TRP A 10 -16.42 -33.17 -35.58
N GLY A 11 -17.23 -33.08 -34.54
CA GLY A 11 -18.40 -33.92 -34.29
C GLY A 11 -19.61 -33.05 -33.98
N ALA A 12 -20.73 -33.35 -34.61
CA ALA A 12 -21.98 -32.60 -34.57
C ALA A 12 -22.66 -32.61 -33.17
N ALA A 13 -23.40 -31.54 -32.89
CA ALA A 13 -24.21 -31.36 -31.69
C ALA A 13 -25.53 -32.16 -31.74
N PRO A 14 -26.09 -32.49 -30.56
CA PRO A 14 -27.55 -32.45 -30.41
C PRO A 14 -28.02 -31.52 -29.29
N ALA A 15 -29.33 -31.29 -29.35
CA ALA A 15 -30.17 -30.29 -28.72
C ALA A 15 -30.10 -30.12 -27.18
N ALA A 16 -30.18 -28.84 -26.81
CA ALA A 16 -30.95 -28.24 -25.72
C ALA A 16 -31.35 -29.10 -24.51
N ALA A 17 -30.75 -28.78 -23.37
CA ALA A 17 -31.38 -28.87 -22.06
C ALA A 17 -31.01 -27.62 -21.25
N ARG A 18 -32.01 -26.88 -20.79
CA ARG A 18 -31.85 -25.73 -19.89
C ARG A 18 -31.12 -26.18 -18.62
N ARG A 19 -29.94 -25.63 -18.37
CA ARG A 19 -29.23 -25.74 -17.10
C ARG A 19 -28.73 -24.36 -16.73
N ASP A 20 -29.04 -23.99 -15.50
CA ASP A 20 -28.64 -22.75 -14.86
C ASP A 20 -27.17 -22.45 -15.13
N LEU A 21 -26.91 -21.24 -15.65
CA LEU A 21 -25.58 -20.71 -15.87
C LEU A 21 -24.93 -20.44 -14.51
N LEU A 22 -24.51 -21.50 -13.83
CA LEU A 22 -23.40 -21.41 -12.90
C LEU A 22 -22.20 -21.00 -13.75
N VAL A 23 -21.82 -19.73 -13.65
CA VAL A 23 -20.55 -19.22 -14.16
C VAL A 23 -19.46 -20.01 -13.44
N SER A 24 -19.04 -21.11 -14.06
CA SER A 24 -17.88 -21.88 -13.65
C SER A 24 -16.67 -20.97 -13.83
N CYS A 25 -16.26 -20.31 -12.75
CA CYS A 25 -14.99 -19.62 -12.66
C CYS A 25 -13.90 -20.68 -12.89
N ARG A 26 -13.41 -20.82 -14.13
CA ARG A 26 -12.26 -21.68 -14.40
C ARG A 26 -11.11 -21.11 -13.61
N ARG A 27 -10.61 -21.88 -12.64
CA ARG A 27 -9.35 -21.59 -11.97
C ARG A 27 -8.27 -21.61 -13.05
N TRP A 28 -7.81 -20.43 -13.44
CA TRP A 28 -6.65 -20.30 -14.31
C TRP A 28 -5.46 -20.91 -13.59
N ALA A 29 -5.04 -22.09 -14.05
CA ALA A 29 -3.81 -22.74 -13.61
C ALA A 29 -2.65 -22.05 -14.33
N GLY A 30 -2.21 -20.92 -13.77
CA GLY A 30 -0.97 -20.28 -14.19
C GLY A 30 0.22 -21.19 -13.89
N THR A 31 1.15 -21.27 -14.84
CA THR A 31 2.40 -22.03 -14.74
C THR A 31 3.33 -21.35 -13.71
N SER A 32 3.31 -21.84 -12.47
CA SER A 32 4.34 -21.80 -11.42
C SER A 32 5.11 -20.51 -11.04
N ALA A 33 4.74 -19.28 -11.44
CA ALA A 33 5.30 -18.06 -10.84
C ALA A 33 4.41 -16.79 -10.84
N ASP A 34 3.15 -16.84 -11.29
CA ASP A 34 2.27 -15.67 -11.25
C ASP A 34 1.63 -15.52 -9.86
N THR A 35 2.31 -14.77 -8.99
CA THR A 35 1.73 -14.38 -7.70
C THR A 35 0.70 -13.28 -7.93
N VAL A 36 -0.58 -13.63 -7.86
CA VAL A 36 -1.69 -12.67 -7.92
C VAL A 36 -1.82 -11.96 -6.56
N TYR A 37 -2.04 -10.66 -6.61
CA TYR A 37 -2.32 -9.80 -5.46
C TYR A 37 -3.68 -9.13 -5.63
N ASP A 38 -4.41 -8.96 -4.53
CA ASP A 38 -5.72 -8.31 -4.52
C ASP A 38 -5.58 -6.79 -4.55
N VAL A 39 -4.54 -6.25 -3.90
CA VAL A 39 -4.23 -4.82 -3.86
C VAL A 39 -2.76 -4.60 -4.16
N VAL A 40 -2.45 -3.66 -5.06
CA VAL A 40 -1.09 -3.21 -5.32
C VAL A 40 -0.97 -1.73 -5.04
N VAL A 41 -0.09 -1.37 -4.10
CA VAL A 41 0.24 0.01 -3.73
C VAL A 41 1.56 0.38 -4.41
N SER A 42 1.52 1.37 -5.31
CA SER A 42 2.70 1.85 -6.02
C SER A 42 3.33 3.05 -5.29
N GLY A 43 4.43 2.81 -4.59
CA GLY A 43 5.20 3.80 -3.83
C GLY A 43 5.17 3.57 -2.32
N GLY A 44 6.30 3.13 -1.74
CA GLY A 44 6.51 2.89 -0.31
C GLY A 44 6.97 4.12 0.47
N GLY A 45 6.49 5.31 0.11
CA GLY A 45 6.63 6.52 0.91
C GLY A 45 5.72 6.51 2.14
N LEU A 46 5.65 7.63 2.86
CA LEU A 46 4.83 7.76 4.09
C LEU A 46 3.37 7.31 3.89
N VAL A 47 2.74 7.78 2.80
CA VAL A 47 1.33 7.50 2.52
C VAL A 47 1.11 6.06 2.09
N GLY A 48 1.91 5.55 1.14
CA GLY A 48 1.73 4.19 0.64
C GLY A 48 2.08 3.12 1.67
N ALA A 49 3.12 3.35 2.49
CA ALA A 49 3.42 2.49 3.62
C ALA A 49 2.32 2.53 4.69
N ALA A 50 1.77 3.70 5.01
CA ALA A 50 0.63 3.80 5.93
C ALA A 50 -0.62 3.10 5.39
N MET A 51 -0.92 3.23 4.10
CA MET A 51 -2.02 2.53 3.43
C MET A 51 -1.81 1.01 3.50
N ALA A 52 -0.61 0.52 3.18
CA ALA A 52 -0.30 -0.89 3.23
C ALA A 52 -0.37 -1.46 4.66
N CYS A 53 0.07 -0.71 5.68
CA CYS A 53 -0.15 -1.07 7.09
C CYS A 53 -1.64 -1.15 7.40
N ALA A 54 -2.42 -0.11 7.07
CA ALA A 54 -3.84 -0.08 7.35
C ALA A 54 -4.56 -1.30 6.74
N LEU A 55 -4.26 -1.66 5.49
CA LEU A 55 -4.82 -2.86 4.85
C LEU A 55 -4.34 -4.16 5.49
N GLY A 56 -3.06 -4.26 5.89
CA GLY A 56 -2.52 -5.47 6.52
C GLY A 56 -3.12 -5.76 7.89
N TYR A 57 -3.42 -4.71 8.66
CA TYR A 57 -4.03 -4.80 9.99
C TYR A 57 -5.56 -4.84 9.96
N ASP A 58 -6.20 -4.49 8.85
CA ASP A 58 -7.65 -4.52 8.71
C ASP A 58 -8.18 -5.98 8.68
N THR A 59 -9.12 -6.28 9.57
CA THR A 59 -9.74 -7.61 9.69
C THR A 59 -10.51 -8.02 8.44
N HIS A 60 -11.07 -7.06 7.70
CA HIS A 60 -11.83 -7.29 6.48
C HIS A 60 -10.93 -7.63 5.28
N PHE A 61 -9.62 -7.39 5.40
CA PHE A 61 -8.61 -7.70 4.39
C PHE A 61 -7.75 -8.91 4.76
N CYS A 62 -8.11 -9.66 5.81
CA CYS A 62 -7.30 -10.79 6.30
C CYS A 62 -7.08 -11.92 5.28
N ASP A 63 -7.98 -12.08 4.31
CA ASP A 63 -7.90 -13.07 3.23
C ASP A 63 -7.30 -12.49 1.93
N LYS A 64 -6.89 -11.22 1.94
CA LYS A 64 -6.36 -10.49 0.77
C LYS A 64 -4.85 -10.39 0.82
N LYS A 65 -4.22 -10.50 -0.35
CA LYS A 65 -2.78 -10.30 -0.54
C LYS A 65 -2.50 -8.87 -0.99
N VAL A 66 -1.71 -8.15 -0.22
CA VAL A 66 -1.33 -6.76 -0.53
C VAL A 66 0.14 -6.73 -0.98
N LEU A 67 0.41 -6.06 -2.09
CA LEU A 67 1.74 -5.78 -2.59
C LEU A 67 2.07 -4.30 -2.45
N LEU A 68 3.16 -3.97 -1.75
CA LEU A 68 3.72 -2.62 -1.72
C LEU A 68 4.99 -2.59 -2.60
N LEU A 69 4.97 -1.75 -3.63
CA LEU A 69 6.13 -1.50 -4.48
C LEU A 69 6.89 -0.27 -3.97
N GLU A 70 8.18 -0.41 -3.70
CA GLU A 70 9.07 0.69 -3.34
C GLU A 70 10.26 0.78 -4.29
N ALA A 71 10.45 1.95 -4.88
CA ALA A 71 11.51 2.20 -5.84
C ALA A 71 12.91 2.22 -5.18
N GLY A 72 12.99 2.71 -3.93
CA GLY A 72 14.22 2.75 -3.17
C GLY A 72 14.64 1.39 -2.57
N PRO A 73 15.86 1.30 -2.04
CA PRO A 73 16.25 0.18 -1.19
C PRO A 73 15.51 0.25 0.15
N LYS A 74 15.44 -0.90 0.84
CA LYS A 74 14.96 -0.95 2.22
C LYS A 74 15.80 -0.02 3.10
N LYS A 75 15.16 0.98 3.69
CA LYS A 75 15.80 1.88 4.64
C LYS A 75 15.81 1.22 6.01
N VAL A 76 17.01 0.87 6.49
CA VAL A 76 17.20 0.41 7.86
C VAL A 76 17.62 1.62 8.67
N LEU A 77 16.70 2.13 9.49
CA LEU A 77 17.05 3.15 10.48
C LEU A 77 17.67 2.43 11.68
N GLY A 78 18.95 2.71 11.95
CA GLY A 78 19.62 2.30 13.18
C GLY A 78 19.29 3.28 14.30
N LYS A 79 20.32 3.86 14.93
CA LYS A 79 20.14 4.96 15.87
C LYS A 79 19.79 6.25 15.11
N LEU A 80 18.81 7.01 15.62
CA LEU A 80 18.55 8.37 15.13
C LEU A 80 19.80 9.25 15.33
N PRO A 81 20.18 10.06 14.32
CA PRO A 81 21.21 11.07 14.50
C PRO A 81 20.82 12.08 15.60
N GLU A 82 21.82 12.62 16.30
CA GLU A 82 21.60 13.70 17.29
C GLU A 82 21.08 14.98 16.60
N THR A 83 21.41 15.18 15.32
CA THR A 83 20.88 16.26 14.50
C THR A 83 19.46 15.96 14.01
N TYR A 84 18.63 17.00 13.96
CA TYR A 84 17.27 16.90 13.42
C TYR A 84 17.29 16.85 11.88
N SER A 85 16.41 16.04 11.30
CA SER A 85 16.17 16.03 9.86
C SER A 85 15.44 17.29 9.41
N ASN A 86 15.82 17.83 8.26
CA ASN A 86 15.12 18.94 7.62
C ASN A 86 13.75 18.52 7.02
N ARG A 87 13.48 17.21 6.93
CA ARG A 87 12.21 16.67 6.42
C ARG A 87 11.32 16.27 7.58
N VAL A 88 10.39 17.17 7.92
CA VAL A 88 9.37 16.95 8.94
C VAL A 88 7.97 17.04 8.34
N SER A 89 7.02 16.41 9.01
CA SER A 89 5.59 16.49 8.73
C SER A 89 4.84 16.97 9.97
N SER A 90 3.84 17.83 9.75
CA SER A 90 2.86 18.17 10.77
C SER A 90 1.76 17.12 10.75
N ILE A 91 1.76 16.25 11.76
CA ILE A 91 0.79 15.17 11.96
C ILE A 91 -0.38 15.72 12.77
N SER A 92 -1.58 15.69 12.18
CA SER A 92 -2.81 16.05 12.87
C SER A 92 -3.21 14.98 13.90
N PRO A 93 -4.04 15.29 14.90
CA PRO A 93 -4.59 14.29 15.81
C PRO A 93 -5.30 13.14 15.08
N GLY A 94 -6.05 13.42 14.01
CA GLY A 94 -6.69 12.37 13.22
C GLY A 94 -5.68 11.44 12.51
N SER A 95 -4.56 11.99 12.02
CA SER A 95 -3.48 11.20 11.45
C SER A 95 -2.74 10.37 12.52
N ALA A 96 -2.57 10.91 13.73
CA ALA A 96 -2.03 10.17 14.87
C ALA A 96 -2.96 9.02 15.28
N THR A 97 -4.28 9.23 15.27
CA THR A 97 -5.28 8.17 15.49
C THR A 97 -5.17 7.05 14.45
N LEU A 98 -5.02 7.40 13.17
CA LEU A 98 -4.79 6.40 12.12
C LEU A 98 -3.50 5.62 12.36
N LEU A 99 -2.38 6.30 12.65
CA LEU A 99 -1.12 5.62 12.94
C LEU A 99 -1.19 4.75 14.20
N SER A 100 -2.04 5.13 15.16
CA SER A 100 -2.27 4.36 16.39
C SER A 100 -3.07 3.09 16.13
N SER A 101 -3.98 3.07 15.15
CA SER A 101 -4.85 1.91 14.88
C SER A 101 -4.07 0.66 14.44
N PHE A 102 -2.84 0.84 13.96
CA PHE A 102 -1.90 -0.23 13.63
C PHE A 102 -0.55 -0.10 14.38
N GLY A 103 -0.52 0.58 15.53
CA GLY A 103 0.64 0.61 16.43
C GLY A 103 1.87 1.38 15.95
N ALA A 104 1.81 2.08 14.81
CA ALA A 104 2.94 2.89 14.34
C ALA A 104 3.17 4.13 15.22
N TRP A 105 2.11 4.71 15.80
CA TRP A 105 2.21 5.89 16.65
C TRP A 105 3.06 5.66 17.90
N ASP A 106 2.95 4.49 18.52
CA ASP A 106 3.74 4.13 19.70
C ASP A 106 5.25 4.11 19.39
N HIS A 107 5.63 3.64 18.21
CA HIS A 107 7.03 3.70 17.77
C HIS A 107 7.51 5.14 17.59
N ILE A 108 6.67 6.02 17.04
CA ILE A 108 7.00 7.45 16.88
C ILE A 108 7.20 8.10 18.24
N CYS A 109 6.30 7.85 19.19
CA CYS A 109 6.37 8.40 20.55
C CYS A 109 7.63 7.95 21.30
N ASN A 110 8.09 6.71 21.07
CA ASN A 110 9.30 6.16 21.67
C ASN A 110 10.60 6.61 20.97
N MET A 111 10.51 7.37 19.88
CA MET A 111 11.67 7.83 19.11
C MET A 111 11.90 9.33 19.28
N ARG A 112 11.20 10.15 18.50
CA ARG A 112 11.37 11.61 18.51
C ARG A 112 10.17 12.28 17.82
N TYR A 113 9.45 13.09 18.58
CA TYR A 113 8.36 13.93 18.08
C TYR A 113 8.22 15.19 18.95
N ARG A 114 7.52 16.22 18.44
CA ARG A 114 7.20 17.41 19.22
C ARG A 114 5.75 17.81 19.04
N ALA A 115 4.98 17.77 20.12
CA ALA A 115 3.63 18.34 20.15
C ALA A 115 3.65 19.88 20.14
N PHE A 116 2.65 20.49 19.51
CA PHE A 116 2.37 21.92 19.60
C PHE A 116 0.91 22.17 19.98
N ARG A 117 0.67 23.23 20.76
CA ARG A 117 -0.66 23.57 21.32
C ARG A 117 -1.18 24.94 20.88
N ARG A 118 -0.32 25.73 20.25
CA ARG A 118 -0.62 27.08 19.78
C ARG A 118 -0.23 27.21 18.32
N MET A 119 -1.10 27.83 17.54
CA MET A 119 -0.85 28.17 16.15
C MET A 119 -1.09 29.66 15.96
N GLN A 120 -0.14 30.34 15.34
CA GLN A 120 -0.27 31.74 14.96
C GLN A 120 -0.19 31.83 13.45
N VAL A 121 -1.15 32.54 12.85
CA VAL A 121 -1.22 32.79 11.41
C VAL A 121 -1.29 34.28 11.22
N TRP A 122 -0.32 34.84 10.51
CA TRP A 122 -0.25 36.27 10.21
C TRP A 122 -0.17 36.50 8.71
N ASP A 123 -0.64 37.67 8.27
CA ASP A 123 -0.45 38.14 6.91
C ASP A 123 0.91 38.86 6.79
N GLY A 124 1.58 38.71 5.64
CA GLY A 124 2.89 39.33 5.39
C GLY A 124 2.81 40.82 5.03
N CYS A 125 1.61 41.29 4.63
CA CYS A 125 1.39 42.63 4.11
C CYS A 125 0.52 43.51 5.03
N SER A 126 -0.01 42.96 6.12
CA SER A 126 -0.85 43.68 7.09
C SER A 126 -0.55 43.26 8.52
N GLU A 127 -1.12 43.96 9.49
CA GLU A 127 -1.02 43.61 10.91
C GLU A 127 -2.04 42.52 11.32
N ALA A 128 -2.70 41.87 10.36
CA ALA A 128 -3.67 40.83 10.63
C ALA A 128 -2.99 39.59 11.25
N LEU A 129 -3.46 39.19 12.43
CA LEU A 129 -2.99 38.04 13.19
C LEU A 129 -4.19 37.24 13.71
N ILE A 130 -4.19 35.94 13.45
CA ILE A 130 -5.12 34.98 14.03
C ILE A 130 -4.31 34.03 14.93
N MET A 131 -4.72 33.93 16.19
CA MET A 131 -4.13 32.99 17.14
C MET A 131 -5.15 31.92 17.49
N PHE A 132 -4.73 30.67 17.36
CA PHE A 132 -5.43 29.53 17.91
C PHE A 132 -4.67 29.08 19.15
N ASP A 133 -5.33 29.13 20.29
CA ASP A 133 -4.83 28.57 21.55
C ASP A 133 -5.83 27.54 22.08
N LYS A 134 -5.32 26.43 22.59
CA LYS A 134 -6.12 25.40 23.25
C LYS A 134 -5.76 25.43 24.73
N ASP A 135 -6.46 26.25 25.49
CA ASP A 135 -6.17 26.47 26.90
C ASP A 135 -6.50 25.28 27.83
N ASN A 136 -7.06 24.17 27.34
CA ASN A 136 -7.38 22.96 28.15
C ASN A 136 -7.73 21.68 27.33
N LEU A 137 -7.27 21.54 26.08
CA LEU A 137 -7.62 20.41 25.20
C LEU A 137 -6.37 19.71 24.66
N ASP A 138 -6.55 18.48 24.14
CA ASP A 138 -5.50 17.68 23.50
C ASP A 138 -4.66 18.48 22.48
N ASP A 139 -3.39 18.10 22.32
CA ASP A 139 -2.41 18.73 21.43
C ASP A 139 -2.99 19.04 20.04
N MET A 140 -2.66 20.21 19.46
CA MET A 140 -3.17 20.61 18.13
C MET A 140 -2.58 19.77 17.00
N GLY A 141 -1.39 19.25 17.20
CA GLY A 141 -0.69 18.41 16.26
C GLY A 141 0.73 18.14 16.71
N TYR A 142 1.45 17.41 15.88
CA TYR A 142 2.78 16.92 16.19
C TYR A 142 3.71 17.17 15.01
N VAL A 143 4.88 17.75 15.27
CA VAL A 143 5.96 17.81 14.30
C VAL A 143 6.80 16.54 14.46
N VAL A 144 6.88 15.75 13.39
CA VAL A 144 7.59 14.47 13.37
C VAL A 144 8.51 14.42 12.15
N GLU A 145 9.73 13.92 12.33
CA GLU A 145 10.63 13.68 11.21
C GLU A 145 10.13 12.55 10.33
N ASN A 146 10.23 12.73 9.01
CA ASN A 146 9.71 11.77 8.05
C ASN A 146 10.42 10.42 8.16
N ASP A 147 11.70 10.41 8.52
CA ASP A 147 12.46 9.17 8.71
C ASP A 147 11.98 8.39 9.94
N VAL A 148 11.50 9.08 10.99
CA VAL A 148 10.89 8.47 12.18
C VAL A 148 9.57 7.81 11.79
N VAL A 149 8.70 8.53 11.07
CA VAL A 149 7.41 7.98 10.61
C VAL A 149 7.63 6.78 9.70
N LEU A 150 8.54 6.88 8.73
CA LEU A 150 8.82 5.78 7.79
C LEU A 150 9.42 4.57 8.51
N HIS A 151 10.27 4.78 9.53
CA HIS A 151 10.78 3.68 10.34
C HIS A 151 9.68 2.96 11.11
N ALA A 152 8.80 3.72 11.78
CA ALA A 152 7.64 3.18 12.49
C ALA A 152 6.74 2.37 11.55
N LEU A 153 6.44 2.89 10.35
CA LEU A 153 5.67 2.18 9.33
C LEU A 153 6.38 0.91 8.84
N THR A 154 7.70 0.98 8.62
CA THR A 154 8.48 -0.19 8.18
C THR A 154 8.45 -1.31 9.21
N ARG A 155 8.55 -0.99 10.51
CA ARG A 155 8.41 -1.97 11.60
C ARG A 155 7.04 -2.65 11.57
N GLN A 156 5.98 -1.88 11.32
CA GLN A 156 4.64 -2.42 11.24
C GLN A 156 4.43 -3.29 10.00
N LEU A 157 4.97 -2.91 8.84
CA LEU A 157 4.96 -3.75 7.63
C LEU A 157 5.70 -5.08 7.83
N GLU A 158 6.80 -5.08 8.58
CA GLU A 158 7.52 -6.32 8.92
C GLU A 158 6.67 -7.26 9.80
N ALA A 159 5.89 -6.70 10.72
CA ALA A 159 5.02 -7.46 11.61
C ALA A 159 3.81 -8.11 10.90
N VAL A 160 3.36 -7.56 9.77
CA VAL A 160 2.27 -8.12 8.93
C VAL A 160 2.77 -8.69 7.60
N SER A 161 4.00 -9.21 7.59
CA SER A 161 4.65 -9.75 6.39
C SER A 161 4.00 -11.03 5.83
N ASP A 162 3.08 -11.66 6.59
CA ASP A 162 2.22 -12.75 6.14
C ASP A 162 1.13 -12.28 5.15
N ARG A 163 0.71 -11.01 5.23
CA ARG A 163 -0.36 -10.41 4.41
C ARG A 163 0.14 -9.37 3.42
N VAL A 164 1.16 -8.61 3.82
CA VAL A 164 1.71 -7.50 3.04
C VAL A 164 3.12 -7.84 2.57
N THR A 165 3.27 -8.05 1.26
CA THR A 165 4.57 -8.22 0.63
C THR A 165 5.13 -6.87 0.21
N VAL A 166 6.35 -6.53 0.65
CA VAL A 166 7.05 -5.33 0.21
C VAL A 166 8.14 -5.68 -0.79
N LEU A 167 8.05 -5.16 -2.01
CA LEU A 167 9.09 -5.29 -3.04
C LEU A 167 9.86 -3.98 -3.18
N TYR A 168 11.09 -4.00 -2.68
CA TYR A 168 12.05 -2.90 -2.85
C TYR A 168 12.71 -2.92 -4.24
N ARG A 169 13.33 -1.80 -4.63
CA ARG A 169 13.96 -1.61 -5.95
C ARG A 169 13.04 -1.93 -7.14
N SER A 170 11.74 -1.76 -6.93
CA SER A 170 10.70 -2.13 -7.88
C SER A 170 9.71 -0.99 -8.04
N LYS A 171 9.47 -0.56 -9.27
CA LYS A 171 8.45 0.46 -9.59
C LYS A 171 7.53 -0.03 -10.71
N ALA A 172 6.25 0.31 -10.64
CA ALA A 172 5.35 0.08 -11.78
C ALA A 172 5.71 1.06 -12.91
N VAL A 173 5.98 0.53 -14.10
CA VAL A 173 6.30 1.31 -15.32
C VAL A 173 5.19 1.26 -16.37
N GLY A 174 4.26 0.31 -16.24
CA GLY A 174 3.15 0.16 -17.16
C GLY A 174 2.05 -0.72 -16.58
N TYR A 175 0.85 -0.54 -17.11
CA TYR A 175 -0.33 -1.32 -16.74
C TYR A 175 -1.00 -1.80 -18.02
N THR A 176 -1.29 -3.09 -18.08
CA THR A 176 -2.08 -3.69 -19.16
C THR A 176 -3.38 -4.17 -18.56
N TRP A 177 -4.47 -3.52 -18.95
CA TRP A 177 -5.81 -3.89 -18.54
C TRP A 177 -6.29 -5.11 -19.31
N PRO A 178 -7.06 -6.00 -18.67
CA PRO A 178 -7.71 -7.09 -19.37
C PRO A 178 -8.69 -6.54 -20.43
N TYR A 179 -8.86 -7.27 -21.53
CA TYR A 179 -9.84 -6.88 -22.54
C TYR A 179 -11.26 -6.85 -21.95
N PRO A 180 -12.15 -5.94 -22.40
CA PRO A 180 -13.52 -5.86 -21.89
C PRO A 180 -14.32 -7.14 -22.09
N PHE A 181 -13.94 -7.96 -23.08
CA PHE A 181 -14.56 -9.22 -23.40
C PHE A 181 -13.56 -10.35 -23.15
N SER A 182 -13.96 -11.32 -22.33
CA SER A 182 -13.14 -12.49 -22.06
C SER A 182 -13.06 -13.35 -23.33
N MET A 183 -11.90 -13.36 -23.98
CA MET A 183 -11.55 -14.40 -24.95
C MET A 183 -11.02 -15.63 -24.20
N ALA A 184 -11.03 -16.80 -24.84
CA ALA A 184 -10.66 -18.06 -24.19
C ALA A 184 -9.24 -18.05 -23.58
N ASP A 185 -8.34 -17.23 -24.13
CA ASP A 185 -6.93 -17.11 -23.73
C ASP A 185 -6.57 -15.77 -23.04
N SER A 186 -7.56 -14.91 -22.72
CA SER A 186 -7.27 -13.58 -22.13
C SER A 186 -7.35 -13.59 -20.60
N SER A 187 -6.28 -13.16 -19.94
CA SER A 187 -6.21 -13.05 -18.47
C SER A 187 -7.24 -12.04 -17.98
N PRO A 188 -8.02 -12.35 -16.92
CA PRO A 188 -8.92 -11.39 -16.31
C PRO A 188 -8.20 -10.39 -15.41
N TRP A 189 -6.88 -10.54 -15.22
CA TRP A 189 -6.09 -9.76 -14.28
C TRP A 189 -5.44 -8.55 -14.95
N VAL A 190 -5.25 -7.48 -14.16
CA VAL A 190 -4.39 -6.37 -14.56
C VAL A 190 -2.95 -6.83 -14.46
N HIS A 191 -2.21 -6.71 -15.55
CA HIS A 191 -0.78 -6.99 -15.57
C HIS A 191 -0.01 -5.70 -15.29
N ILE A 192 0.86 -5.74 -14.28
CA ILE A 192 1.71 -4.61 -13.92
C ILE A 192 3.13 -4.91 -14.38
N THR A 193 3.65 -4.06 -15.27
CA THR A 193 5.04 -4.16 -15.70
C THR A 193 5.91 -3.49 -14.64
N LEU A 194 6.82 -4.24 -14.05
CA LEU A 194 7.79 -3.74 -13.07
C LEU A 194 9.08 -3.31 -13.77
N GLY A 195 9.55 -2.11 -13.47
CA GLY A 195 10.91 -1.67 -13.77
C GLY A 195 11.82 -1.93 -12.58
N VAL A 196 12.97 -2.54 -12.83
CA VAL A 196 14.04 -2.71 -11.85
C VAL A 196 14.95 -1.47 -11.92
N LEU A 197 15.29 -0.90 -10.76
CA LEU A 197 16.21 0.23 -10.61
C LEU A 197 17.60 -0.22 -10.17
#